data_AF-C6HFR2-F1
#
_entry.id   AF-C6HFR2-F1
#
_cell.length_a   1.000
_cell.length_b   1.000
_cell.length_c   1.000
_cell.angle_alpha   90.00
_cell.angle_beta   90.00
_cell.angle_gamma   90.00
#
_symmetry.space_group_name_H-M   'P 1'
#
loop_
_entity.id
_entity.type
_entity.pdbx_description
1 polymer ?
#
loop_
_entity_poly.entity_id
_entity_poly.type
_entity_poly.pdbx_seq_one_letter_code
_entity_poly.pdbx_strand_id
1 'polypeptide(L)'
;MPPRLGLLRRLSHSLVSNPSPSQSQASLSLPFRTPASTSSNTTCQCRLQHGAAASQAPAEPQNDKEEEKRRKVHLWLKGPGAVFKDPKPGSTNYINAYSNQGVLIRSKEGGKDTDAETLEDLRPFPLNPTFVSESVLSEDLRNEIHRQVVEYGKSPREVSVMHGVDLKRVAAVVRLVELEKKWVAEQTNSISLEDS
;
A
#
# COMPACT_ATOMS: atom_id res chain seq x y z
N MET A 1 -57.31 38.01 2.15
CA MET A 1 -56.61 39.28 1.83
C MET A 1 -55.12 38.96 1.65
N PRO A 2 -54.59 38.93 0.42
CA PRO A 2 -53.15 38.76 0.17
C PRO A 2 -52.44 40.11 -0.04
N PRO A 3 -51.16 40.28 0.32
CA PRO A 3 -50.35 41.37 -0.22
C PRO A 3 -49.52 40.95 -1.43
N ARG A 4 -49.19 41.95 -2.24
CA ARG A 4 -48.85 41.92 -3.66
C ARG A 4 -47.37 41.73 -3.97
N LEU A 5 -47.16 41.25 -5.20
CA LEU A 5 -45.92 41.01 -5.94
C LEU A 5 -45.04 42.26 -6.08
N GLY A 6 -43.73 42.09 -5.88
CA GLY A 6 -42.68 42.98 -6.38
C GLY A 6 -41.96 42.34 -7.57
N LEU A 7 -42.02 42.97 -8.74
CA LEU A 7 -41.36 42.56 -9.99
C LEU A 7 -39.90 43.06 -10.07
N LEU A 8 -39.04 42.16 -10.56
CA LEU A 8 -37.88 42.31 -11.46
C LEU A 8 -36.68 43.21 -11.07
N ARG A 9 -35.51 42.56 -10.97
CA ARG A 9 -34.34 42.91 -11.82
C ARG A 9 -33.61 41.65 -12.28
N ARG A 10 -33.78 41.35 -13.56
CA ARG A 10 -33.06 40.31 -14.32
C ARG A 10 -31.75 40.94 -14.80
N LEU A 11 -30.61 40.44 -14.32
CA LEU A 11 -29.30 40.77 -14.88
C LEU A 11 -28.93 39.70 -15.90
N SER A 12 -28.95 40.09 -17.17
CA SER A 12 -28.49 39.31 -18.31
C SER A 12 -27.03 39.64 -18.59
N HIS A 13 -26.14 38.66 -18.49
CA HIS A 13 -24.80 38.75 -19.05
C HIS A 13 -24.50 37.43 -19.77
N SER A 14 -24.53 37.48 -21.09
CA SER A 14 -24.09 36.42 -21.98
C SER A 14 -23.06 37.02 -22.92
N LEU A 15 -21.79 36.69 -22.71
CA LEU A 15 -20.77 36.70 -23.76
C LEU A 15 -19.91 35.45 -23.60
N VAL A 16 -19.96 34.64 -24.66
CA VAL A 16 -19.16 33.45 -24.93
C VAL A 16 -17.70 33.86 -25.18
N SER A 17 -16.73 33.10 -24.68
CA SER A 17 -15.62 32.48 -25.45
C SER A 17 -14.55 31.88 -24.50
N ASN A 18 -14.47 30.55 -24.49
CA ASN A 18 -13.23 29.79 -24.25
C ASN A 18 -12.42 29.79 -25.59
N PRO A 19 -11.12 29.41 -25.69
CA PRO A 19 -10.41 28.44 -24.84
C PRO A 19 -8.90 28.72 -24.56
N SER A 20 -8.38 28.22 -23.44
CA SER A 20 -7.10 27.47 -23.39
C SER A 20 -6.82 26.92 -21.99
N PRO A 21 -6.35 25.65 -21.87
CA PRO A 21 -6.03 25.05 -20.59
C PRO A 21 -4.55 25.30 -20.26
N SER A 22 -4.26 26.26 -19.38
CA SER A 22 -2.96 26.30 -18.72
C SER A 22 -2.99 25.30 -17.57
N GLN A 23 -2.30 24.19 -17.77
CA GLN A 23 -2.05 23.16 -16.76
C GLN A 23 -1.14 23.77 -15.68
N SER A 24 -1.70 24.13 -14.52
CA SER A 24 -0.89 24.25 -13.31
C SER A 24 -0.61 22.84 -12.79
N GLN A 25 0.46 22.23 -13.32
CA GLN A 25 1.14 21.15 -12.64
C GLN A 25 1.86 21.76 -11.44
N ALA A 26 1.32 21.55 -10.24
CA ALA A 26 2.05 21.80 -9.01
C ALA A 26 3.10 20.69 -8.87
N SER A 27 4.29 20.93 -9.42
CA SER A 27 5.47 20.12 -9.23
C SER A 27 5.92 20.22 -7.78
N LEU A 28 5.66 19.20 -6.97
CA LEU A 28 6.32 19.04 -5.66
C LEU A 28 7.75 18.52 -5.90
N SER A 29 8.61 19.34 -6.51
CA SER A 29 10.05 19.09 -6.52
C SER A 29 10.65 19.61 -5.23
N LEU A 30 10.88 18.71 -4.27
CA LEU A 30 11.76 18.99 -3.14
C LEU A 30 13.17 19.34 -3.69
N PRO A 31 13.82 20.42 -3.25
CA PRO A 31 15.23 20.63 -3.57
C PRO A 31 16.07 19.63 -2.77
N PHE A 32 16.52 18.57 -3.44
CA PHE A 32 17.59 17.72 -2.94
C PHE A 32 18.87 18.55 -2.93
N ARG A 33 19.33 18.95 -1.74
CA ARG A 33 20.56 19.71 -1.56
C ARG A 33 21.74 18.74 -1.73
N THR A 34 22.28 18.65 -2.94
CA THR A 34 23.56 17.98 -3.20
C THR A 34 24.70 18.85 -2.65
N PRO A 35 25.55 18.36 -1.74
CA PRO A 35 26.83 19.01 -1.51
C PRO A 35 27.72 18.72 -2.73
N ALA A 36 28.15 19.79 -3.41
CA ALA A 36 29.18 19.70 -4.43
C ALA A 36 30.50 19.29 -3.77
N SER A 37 30.95 18.08 -4.05
CA SER A 37 32.30 17.62 -3.74
C SER A 37 33.29 18.38 -4.63
N THR A 38 34.05 19.29 -4.04
CA THR A 38 35.32 19.75 -4.63
C THR A 38 36.34 18.63 -4.47
N SER A 39 36.80 18.09 -5.59
CA SER A 39 37.87 17.11 -5.68
C SER A 39 39.11 17.56 -4.92
N SER A 40 39.53 16.74 -3.95
CA SER A 40 40.92 16.69 -3.50
C SER A 40 41.27 15.22 -3.38
N ASN A 41 42.12 14.77 -4.29
CA ASN A 41 42.60 13.40 -4.41
C ASN A 41 43.12 12.89 -3.06
N THR A 42 42.54 11.84 -2.50
CA THR A 42 43.27 10.96 -1.59
C THR A 42 42.78 9.53 -1.74
N THR A 43 43.63 8.74 -2.39
CA THR A 43 43.70 7.28 -2.52
C THR A 43 42.87 6.48 -1.50
N CYS A 44 41.89 5.72 -2.00
CA CYS A 44 41.29 4.60 -1.27
C CYS A 44 42.35 3.50 -1.06
N GLN A 45 42.66 3.18 0.20
CA GLN A 45 43.29 1.90 0.54
C GLN A 45 42.36 1.11 1.44
N CYS A 46 41.72 0.09 0.86
CA CYS A 46 41.38 -1.11 1.61
C CYS A 46 42.70 -1.73 2.07
N ARG A 47 43.03 -1.66 3.36
CA ARG A 47 44.18 -2.40 3.91
C ARG A 47 43.70 -3.41 4.94
N LEU A 48 43.72 -4.66 4.50
CA LEU A 48 43.79 -5.85 5.33
C LEU A 48 45.07 -5.82 6.18
N GLN A 49 44.92 -6.24 7.46
CA GLN A 49 45.95 -6.66 8.43
C GLN A 49 46.80 -5.51 9.06
N HIS A 50 47.21 -5.47 10.34
CA HIS A 50 47.55 -6.49 11.34
C HIS A 50 47.50 -5.88 12.77
N GLY A 51 47.40 -6.72 13.80
CA GLY A 51 48.31 -6.67 14.96
C GLY A 51 48.16 -5.54 15.99
N ALA A 52 47.60 -5.90 17.16
CA ALA A 52 47.91 -5.42 18.51
C ALA A 52 48.50 -4.01 18.71
N ALA A 53 47.64 -3.07 19.08
CA ALA A 53 47.88 -2.12 20.17
C ALA A 53 46.53 -1.60 20.65
N ALA A 54 46.09 -2.06 21.82
CA ALA A 54 44.89 -1.60 22.49
C ALA A 54 45.07 -0.17 22.98
N SER A 55 44.87 0.81 22.10
CA SER A 55 44.61 2.19 22.50
C SER A 55 43.11 2.32 22.67
N GLN A 56 42.64 2.12 23.91
CA GLN A 56 41.28 2.38 24.31
C GLN A 56 40.96 3.85 23.99
N ALA A 57 40.27 4.08 22.87
CA ALA A 57 39.51 5.31 22.71
C ALA A 57 38.51 5.34 23.88
N PRO A 58 38.34 6.49 24.59
CA PRO A 58 37.35 6.57 25.65
C PRO A 58 35.98 6.29 25.01
N ALA A 59 35.30 5.25 25.49
CA ALA A 59 33.93 4.97 25.08
C ALA A 59 33.07 6.20 25.40
N GLU A 60 32.55 6.87 24.38
CA GLU A 60 31.60 7.97 24.48
C GLU A 60 30.39 7.51 25.32
N PRO A 61 30.15 8.06 26.53
CA PRO A 61 29.24 7.50 27.53
C PRO A 61 27.79 7.98 27.35
N GLN A 62 27.28 8.00 26.12
CA GLN A 62 25.97 8.59 25.83
C GLN A 62 24.93 7.65 25.20
N ASN A 63 25.26 6.39 24.92
CA ASN A 63 24.31 5.49 24.24
C ASN A 63 23.78 4.32 25.07
N ASP A 64 24.19 4.10 26.32
CA ASP A 64 23.79 2.89 27.08
C ASP A 64 22.26 2.67 27.14
N LYS A 65 21.50 3.77 27.31
CA LYS A 65 20.03 3.73 27.31
C LYS A 65 19.42 3.41 25.94
N GLU A 66 20.07 3.86 24.88
CA GLU A 66 19.62 3.56 23.51
C GLU A 66 20.03 2.13 23.11
N GLU A 67 21.22 1.67 23.49
CA GLU A 67 21.64 0.28 23.36
C GLU A 67 20.69 -0.68 24.11
N GLU A 68 20.22 -0.30 25.30
CA GLU A 68 19.22 -1.08 26.04
C GLU A 68 17.88 -1.17 25.28
N LYS A 69 17.40 -0.07 24.70
CA LYS A 69 16.17 -0.07 23.87
C LYS A 69 16.35 -0.96 22.64
N ARG A 70 17.50 -0.87 21.96
CA ARG A 70 17.84 -1.73 20.81
C ARG A 70 17.86 -3.21 21.23
N ARG A 71 18.45 -3.52 22.38
CA ARG A 71 18.48 -4.87 22.94
C ARG A 71 17.06 -5.40 23.22
N LYS A 72 16.16 -4.57 23.75
CA LYS A 72 14.75 -4.92 23.99
C LYS A 72 14.01 -5.24 22.69
N VAL A 73 14.16 -4.41 21.66
CA VAL A 73 13.56 -4.65 20.34
C VAL A 73 14.10 -5.95 19.73
N HIS A 74 15.42 -6.16 19.80
CA HIS A 74 16.05 -7.39 19.30
C HIS A 74 15.55 -8.64 20.01
N LEU A 75 15.36 -8.56 21.33
CA LEU A 75 14.78 -9.65 22.10
C LEU A 75 13.35 -9.95 21.67
N TRP A 76 12.53 -8.92 21.42
CA TRP A 76 11.17 -9.10 20.91
C TRP A 76 11.15 -9.74 19.52
N LEU A 77 11.98 -9.28 18.59
CA LEU A 77 12.10 -9.84 17.24
C LEU A 77 12.55 -11.30 17.22
N LYS A 78 13.34 -11.72 18.22
CA LYS A 78 13.76 -13.11 18.41
C LYS A 78 12.74 -13.96 19.15
N GLY A 79 11.88 -13.34 19.96
CA GLY A 79 10.83 -13.99 20.73
C GLY A 79 9.47 -13.82 20.06
N PRO A 80 8.49 -13.14 20.69
CA PRO A 80 7.12 -13.02 20.17
C PRO A 80 7.02 -12.46 18.74
N GLY A 81 7.93 -11.56 18.37
CA GLY A 81 7.96 -10.92 17.07
C GLY A 81 8.43 -11.84 15.93
N ALA A 82 9.00 -13.02 16.24
CA ALA A 82 9.53 -13.92 15.24
C ALA A 82 8.47 -14.44 14.26
N VAL A 83 7.20 -14.49 14.68
CA VAL A 83 6.06 -14.95 13.86
C VAL A 83 5.74 -14.01 12.68
N PHE A 84 6.18 -12.76 12.76
CA PHE A 84 5.94 -11.74 11.72
C PHE A 84 7.07 -11.65 10.68
N LYS A 85 8.08 -12.53 10.76
CA LYS A 85 9.18 -12.54 9.77
C LYS A 85 8.68 -12.94 8.38
N ASP A 86 7.84 -13.96 8.35
CA ASP A 86 7.24 -14.47 7.12
C ASP A 86 5.74 -14.16 7.13
N PRO A 87 5.14 -13.80 5.98
CA PRO A 87 3.70 -13.62 5.89
C PRO A 87 3.00 -14.95 6.12
N LYS A 88 1.84 -14.91 6.78
CA LYS A 88 1.03 -16.11 7.00
C LYS A 88 0.29 -16.47 5.70
N PRO A 89 0.43 -17.70 5.17
CA PRO A 89 -0.30 -18.09 3.97
C PRO A 89 -1.80 -18.20 4.24
N GLY A 90 -2.61 -17.68 3.32
CA GLY A 90 -4.08 -17.81 3.34
C GLY A 90 -4.79 -17.01 4.44
N SER A 91 -4.08 -16.19 5.22
CA SER A 91 -4.69 -15.33 6.23
C SER A 91 -3.84 -14.07 6.45
N THR A 92 -4.45 -13.03 7.00
CA THR A 92 -3.78 -11.87 7.56
C THR A 92 -2.88 -12.28 8.75
N ASN A 93 -1.76 -11.58 8.90
CA ASN A 93 -0.77 -11.80 9.96
C ASN A 93 -0.63 -10.53 10.80
N TYR A 94 -1.72 -10.12 11.46
CA TYR A 94 -1.75 -8.90 12.27
C TYR A 94 -1.45 -9.18 13.73
N ILE A 95 -0.90 -8.17 14.41
CA ILE A 95 -0.42 -8.28 15.79
C ILE A 95 -1.54 -8.60 16.79
N ASN A 96 -2.77 -8.14 16.53
CA ASN A 96 -3.94 -8.40 17.39
C ASN A 96 -4.39 -9.87 17.42
N ALA A 97 -4.05 -10.64 16.38
CA ALA A 97 -4.37 -12.06 16.33
C ALA A 97 -3.53 -12.90 17.32
N TYR A 98 -2.50 -12.31 17.93
CA TYR A 98 -1.55 -13.00 18.80
C TYR A 98 -1.58 -12.47 20.23
N SER A 99 -1.32 -13.36 21.17
CA SER A 99 -0.98 -12.98 22.54
C SER A 99 0.36 -12.25 22.59
N ASN A 100 0.62 -11.56 23.70
CA ASN A 100 1.91 -10.91 23.95
C ASN A 100 3.12 -11.88 23.93
N GLN A 101 2.90 -13.20 24.02
CA GLN A 101 3.92 -14.24 23.92
C GLN A 101 4.17 -14.70 22.48
N GLY A 102 3.41 -14.19 21.49
CA GLY A 102 3.49 -14.62 20.09
C GLY A 102 2.70 -15.89 19.78
N VAL A 103 1.80 -16.31 20.67
CA VAL A 103 0.90 -17.45 20.44
C VAL A 103 -0.38 -16.96 19.79
N LEU A 104 -0.77 -17.57 18.66
CA LEU A 104 -1.98 -17.24 17.89
C LEU A 104 -3.25 -17.54 18.70
N ILE A 105 -4.14 -16.56 18.79
CA ILE A 105 -5.42 -16.63 19.52
C ILE A 105 -6.55 -16.79 18.49
N ARG A 106 -6.77 -18.01 18.01
CA ARG A 106 -8.00 -18.36 17.28
C ARG A 106 -8.91 -19.12 18.22
N SER A 107 -10.11 -18.62 18.45
CA SER A 107 -11.05 -19.20 19.42
C SER A 107 -11.33 -20.67 19.07
N LYS A 108 -11.05 -21.57 20.02
CA LYS A 108 -11.54 -22.95 20.01
C LYS A 108 -12.97 -22.99 20.57
N GLU A 109 -13.89 -22.25 19.97
CA GLU A 109 -15.26 -22.15 20.47
C GLU A 109 -16.18 -22.93 19.53
N GLY A 110 -16.32 -24.24 19.79
CA GLY A 110 -17.21 -25.13 19.04
C GLY A 110 -16.65 -26.50 18.63
N GLY A 111 -15.43 -26.86 19.02
CA GLY A 111 -14.88 -28.22 18.79
C GLY A 111 -14.55 -28.56 17.34
N LYS A 112 -14.57 -27.57 16.43
CA LYS A 112 -14.04 -27.70 15.07
C LYS A 112 -12.75 -26.89 14.98
N ASP A 113 -11.63 -27.56 14.69
CA ASP A 113 -10.36 -26.92 14.38
C ASP A 113 -10.49 -26.23 13.01
N THR A 114 -11.08 -25.04 12.97
CA THR A 114 -11.12 -24.21 11.76
C THR A 114 -10.11 -23.10 11.90
N ASP A 115 -9.13 -23.06 11.00
CA ASP A 115 -8.16 -21.96 10.82
C ASP A 115 -8.81 -20.66 10.30
N ALA A 116 -10.13 -20.52 10.42
CA ALA A 116 -10.89 -19.39 9.95
C ALA A 116 -10.55 -18.13 10.74
N GLU A 117 -10.42 -17.01 10.04
CA GLU A 117 -10.14 -15.71 10.62
C GLU A 117 -11.37 -15.17 11.35
N THR A 118 -11.15 -14.62 12.54
CA THR A 118 -12.17 -13.87 13.28
C THR A 118 -12.08 -12.39 12.89
N LEU A 119 -13.14 -11.61 13.13
CA LEU A 119 -13.12 -10.16 12.92
C LEU A 119 -11.97 -9.45 13.66
N GLU A 120 -11.52 -10.00 14.79
CA GLU A 120 -10.42 -9.41 15.56
C GLU A 120 -9.06 -9.67 14.91
N ASP A 121 -8.94 -10.78 14.19
CA ASP A 121 -7.74 -11.13 13.42
C ASP A 121 -7.54 -10.15 12.26
N LEU A 122 -8.63 -9.63 11.69
CA LEU A 122 -8.63 -8.68 10.58
C LEU A 122 -8.26 -7.24 10.99
N ARG A 123 -8.01 -6.97 12.28
CA ARG A 123 -7.68 -5.62 12.77
C ARG A 123 -6.16 -5.41 12.84
N PRO A 124 -5.56 -4.64 11.92
CA PRO A 124 -4.12 -4.42 11.92
C PRO A 124 -3.62 -3.55 13.08
N PHE A 125 -4.46 -2.67 13.61
CA PHE A 125 -4.04 -1.66 14.59
C PHE A 125 -4.66 -1.92 15.97
N PRO A 126 -3.86 -2.27 16.99
CA PRO A 126 -4.36 -2.50 18.35
C PRO A 126 -5.11 -1.31 18.93
N LEU A 127 -4.62 -0.10 18.67
CA LEU A 127 -5.16 1.14 19.22
C LEU A 127 -6.27 1.76 18.38
N ASN A 128 -6.57 1.19 17.21
CA ASN A 128 -7.66 1.65 16.36
C ASN A 128 -8.58 0.47 16.00
N PRO A 129 -9.55 0.12 16.87
CA PRO A 129 -10.44 -1.01 16.66
C PRO A 129 -11.48 -0.76 15.54
N THR A 130 -11.66 0.49 15.11
CA THR A 130 -12.63 0.83 14.06
C THR A 130 -12.15 0.40 12.67
N PHE A 131 -10.85 0.26 12.49
CA PHE A 131 -10.27 -0.12 11.21
C PHE A 131 -10.14 -1.64 11.12
N VAL A 132 -10.77 -2.22 10.09
CA VAL A 132 -10.73 -3.65 9.76
C VAL A 132 -10.23 -3.79 8.33
N SER A 133 -9.39 -4.79 8.08
CA SER A 133 -8.94 -5.11 6.74
C SER A 133 -10.02 -5.84 5.96
N GLU A 134 -10.50 -5.19 4.90
CA GLU A 134 -11.49 -5.74 3.98
C GLU A 134 -10.89 -6.78 3.04
N SER A 135 -11.72 -7.74 2.60
CA SER A 135 -11.30 -8.74 1.61
C SER A 135 -10.93 -8.09 0.27
N VAL A 136 -9.83 -8.57 -0.31
CA VAL A 136 -9.40 -8.19 -1.66
C VAL A 136 -10.09 -9.11 -2.68
N LEU A 137 -10.37 -8.59 -3.88
CA LEU A 137 -10.94 -9.40 -4.97
C LEU A 137 -9.91 -10.43 -5.44
N SER A 138 -10.33 -11.68 -5.59
CA SER A 138 -9.49 -12.73 -6.16
C SER A 138 -9.19 -12.45 -7.64
N GLU A 139 -8.09 -13.03 -8.11
CA GLU A 139 -7.69 -12.96 -9.52
C GLU A 139 -8.77 -13.51 -10.46
N ASP A 140 -9.36 -14.65 -10.10
CA ASP A 140 -10.44 -15.24 -10.89
C ASP A 140 -11.66 -14.32 -10.96
N LEU A 141 -12.02 -13.68 -9.85
CA LEU A 141 -13.17 -12.78 -9.81
C LEU A 141 -12.92 -11.48 -10.58
N ARG A 142 -11.70 -10.91 -10.56
CA ARG A 142 -11.39 -9.72 -11.39
C ARG A 142 -11.50 -10.05 -12.87
N ASN A 143 -11.04 -11.23 -13.28
CA ASN A 143 -11.11 -11.71 -14.67
C ASN A 143 -12.58 -11.95 -15.08
N GLU A 144 -13.39 -12.52 -14.18
CA GLU A 144 -14.82 -12.71 -14.41
C GLU A 144 -15.54 -11.37 -14.62
N ILE A 145 -15.29 -10.39 -13.74
CA ILE A 145 -15.89 -9.06 -13.86
C ILE A 145 -15.54 -8.42 -15.21
N HIS A 146 -14.28 -8.50 -15.63
CA HIS A 146 -13.86 -8.00 -16.94
C HIS A 146 -14.62 -8.70 -18.07
N ARG A 147 -14.71 -10.03 -18.05
CA ARG A 147 -15.42 -10.83 -19.07
C ARG A 147 -16.89 -10.43 -19.18
N GLN A 148 -17.57 -10.26 -18.05
CA GLN A 148 -18.99 -9.84 -18.01
C GLN A 148 -19.23 -8.48 -18.64
N VAL A 149 -18.34 -7.52 -18.43
CA VAL A 149 -18.49 -6.16 -18.96
C VAL A 149 -18.06 -6.08 -20.43
N VAL A 150 -16.89 -6.62 -20.77
CA VAL A 150 -16.25 -6.41 -22.07
C VAL A 150 -16.68 -7.44 -23.11
N GLU A 151 -16.77 -8.72 -22.74
CA GLU A 151 -17.07 -9.80 -23.69
C GLU A 151 -18.58 -10.05 -23.78
N TYR A 152 -19.26 -10.14 -22.64
CA TYR A 152 -20.72 -10.35 -22.59
C TYR A 152 -21.54 -9.06 -22.70
N GLY A 153 -20.90 -7.89 -22.64
CA GLY A 153 -21.55 -6.59 -22.83
C GLY A 153 -22.55 -6.18 -21.73
N LYS A 154 -22.48 -6.79 -20.53
CA LYS A 154 -23.35 -6.40 -19.41
C LYS A 154 -23.00 -5.01 -18.90
N SER A 155 -24.02 -4.31 -18.41
CA SER A 155 -23.80 -2.99 -17.81
C SER A 155 -22.99 -3.10 -16.51
N PRO A 156 -22.06 -2.17 -16.20
CA PRO A 156 -21.31 -2.21 -14.94
C PRO A 156 -22.19 -2.20 -13.69
N ARG A 157 -23.40 -1.63 -13.78
CA ARG A 157 -24.39 -1.61 -12.70
C ARG A 157 -25.00 -2.99 -12.44
N GLU A 158 -25.28 -3.74 -13.51
CA GLU A 158 -25.77 -5.12 -13.41
C GLU A 158 -24.70 -6.04 -12.79
N VAL A 159 -23.46 -5.93 -13.26
CA VAL A 159 -22.31 -6.70 -12.74
C VAL A 159 -22.03 -6.38 -11.27
N SER A 160 -22.18 -5.11 -10.87
CA SER A 160 -22.05 -4.66 -9.48
C SER A 160 -23.03 -5.38 -8.54
N VAL A 161 -24.30 -5.47 -8.94
CA VAL A 161 -25.33 -6.18 -8.15
C VAL A 161 -25.07 -7.68 -8.15
N MET A 162 -24.71 -8.25 -9.30
CA MET A 162 -24.48 -9.70 -9.46
C MET A 162 -23.35 -10.23 -8.58
N HIS A 163 -22.26 -9.48 -8.43
CA HIS A 163 -21.08 -9.90 -7.66
C HIS A 163 -20.94 -9.19 -6.30
N GLY A 164 -21.85 -8.29 -5.93
CA GLY A 164 -21.76 -7.54 -4.68
C GLY A 164 -20.55 -6.60 -4.60
N VAL A 165 -20.11 -6.08 -5.75
CA VAL A 165 -18.93 -5.21 -5.85
C VAL A 165 -19.38 -3.79 -6.18
N ASP A 166 -18.82 -2.79 -5.51
CA ASP A 166 -19.14 -1.38 -5.78
C ASP A 166 -18.93 -1.00 -7.25
N LEU A 167 -19.86 -0.22 -7.81
CA LEU A 167 -19.81 0.26 -9.19
C LEU A 167 -18.48 0.94 -9.55
N LYS A 168 -17.96 1.79 -8.64
CA LYS A 168 -16.66 2.46 -8.83
C LYS A 168 -15.51 1.44 -8.89
N ARG A 169 -15.59 0.37 -8.10
CA ARG A 169 -14.59 -0.70 -8.05
C ARG A 169 -14.65 -1.53 -9.33
N VAL A 170 -15.84 -1.88 -9.84
CA VAL A 170 -16.02 -2.55 -11.14
C VAL A 170 -15.33 -1.75 -12.25
N ALA A 171 -15.60 -0.45 -12.35
CA ALA A 171 -14.99 0.40 -13.37
C ALA A 171 -13.46 0.47 -13.26
N ALA A 172 -12.90 0.48 -12.04
CA ALA A 172 -11.46 0.44 -11.82
C ALA A 172 -10.85 -0.90 -12.22
N VAL A 173 -11.50 -2.01 -11.88
CA VAL A 173 -11.06 -3.38 -12.22
C VAL A 173 -10.94 -3.53 -13.74
N VAL A 174 -11.96 -3.14 -14.50
CA VAL A 174 -11.94 -3.24 -15.97
C VAL A 174 -10.72 -2.51 -16.55
N ARG A 175 -10.47 -1.26 -16.12
CA ARG A 175 -9.30 -0.49 -16.58
C ARG A 175 -7.97 -1.17 -16.28
N LEU A 176 -7.79 -1.70 -15.06
CA LEU A 176 -6.54 -2.33 -14.65
C LEU A 176 -6.30 -3.66 -15.39
N VAL A 177 -7.34 -4.46 -15.60
CA VAL A 177 -7.23 -5.74 -16.34
C VAL A 177 -6.88 -5.50 -17.82
N GLU A 178 -7.43 -4.46 -18.44
CA GLU A 178 -7.04 -4.10 -19.81
C GLU A 178 -5.58 -3.64 -19.91
N LEU A 179 -5.09 -2.89 -18.92
CA LEU A 179 -3.68 -2.50 -18.85
C LEU A 179 -2.77 -3.72 -18.67
N GLU A 180 -3.14 -4.65 -17.80
CA GLU A 180 -2.41 -5.92 -17.60
C GLU A 180 -2.30 -6.70 -18.92
N LYS A 181 -3.41 -6.84 -19.66
CA LYS A 181 -3.42 -7.50 -20.97
C LYS A 181 -2.50 -6.82 -21.99
N LYS A 182 -2.46 -5.48 -22.00
CA LYS A 182 -1.56 -4.72 -22.89
C LYS A 182 -0.10 -4.94 -22.52
N TRP A 183 0.25 -4.91 -21.24
CA TRP A 183 1.61 -5.17 -20.77
C TRP A 183 2.07 -6.60 -21.10
N VAL A 184 1.21 -7.60 -20.91
CA VAL A 184 1.51 -8.98 -21.30
C VAL A 184 1.73 -9.09 -22.81
N ALA A 185 0.87 -8.46 -23.62
CA ALA A 185 1.03 -8.46 -25.08
C ALA A 185 2.36 -7.82 -25.52
N GLU A 186 2.71 -6.66 -24.98
CA GLU A 186 3.98 -5.99 -25.25
C GLU A 186 5.19 -6.87 -24.86
N GLN A 187 5.13 -7.52 -23.70
CA GLN A 187 6.21 -8.38 -23.23
C GLN A 187 6.37 -9.65 -24.07
N THR A 188 5.26 -10.25 -24.52
CA THR A 188 5.33 -11.37 -25.47
C THR A 188 5.91 -10.93 -26.82
N ASN A 189 5.57 -9.73 -27.28
CA ASN A 189 6.03 -9.20 -28.57
C ASN A 189 7.52 -8.84 -28.53
N SER A 190 8.04 -8.36 -27.38
CA SER A 190 9.48 -8.10 -27.21
C SER A 190 10.32 -9.37 -27.16
N ILE A 191 9.80 -10.45 -26.57
CA ILE A 191 10.53 -11.73 -26.49
C ILE A 191 10.66 -12.37 -27.88
N SER A 192 9.66 -12.24 -28.75
CA SER A 192 9.71 -12.79 -30.11
C SER A 192 10.65 -12.05 -31.08
N LEU A 193 11.11 -10.85 -30.76
CA LEU A 193 12.00 -10.05 -31.62
C LEU A 193 13.50 -10.29 -31.33
N GLU A 194 13.85 -10.91 -30.20
CA GLU A 194 15.25 -11.20 -29.83
C GLU A 194 15.73 -12.58 -30.34
N ASP A 195 14.83 -13.40 -30.89
CA ASP A 195 15.10 -14.78 -31.35
C ASP A 195 15.04 -14.93 -32.88
N SER A 196 15.21 -13.84 -33.65
CA SER A 196 15.23 -13.82 -35.12
C SER A 196 16.44 -13.10 -35.71
#